data_AF-A0A0Q7Q0E8-F1
#
_entry.id   AF-A0A0Q7Q0E8-F1
#
_cell.length_a   1.000
_cell.length_b   1.000
_cell.length_c   1.000
_cell.angle_alpha   90.00
_cell.angle_beta   90.00
_cell.angle_gamma   90.00
#
_symmetry.space_group_name_H-M   'P 1'
#
loop_
_entity.id
_entity.type
_entity.pdbx_description
1 polymer ?
#
loop_
_entity_poly.entity_id
_entity_poly.type
_entity_poly.pdbx_seq_one_letter_code
_entity_poly.pdbx_strand_id
1 'polypeptide(L)'
;MTWTSTVACRHRGALGHAQTVATWAAHPDCEGVAQLDGWQVGVDAATADERTAVIDALAPIRKAGLPLSSALVRLVTRNDVPPCSVLLADGEQLAAVAWGRGLALLELGNWEYAVGSPADDDQAWSPLSVGTVVDLDQCGPTRFTLPCPHANT
;
A
#
# COMPACT_ATOMS: atom_id res chain seq x y z
N MET A 1 19.95 14.38 -1.54
CA MET A 1 18.89 14.20 -0.53
C MET A 1 18.38 12.78 -0.68
N THR A 2 18.17 12.06 0.41
CA THR A 2 17.80 10.63 0.39
C THR A 2 16.29 10.50 0.53
N TRP A 3 15.65 9.87 -0.45
CA TRP A 3 14.24 9.47 -0.38
C TRP A 3 14.06 8.33 0.62
N THR A 4 12.91 8.31 1.27
CA THR A 4 12.51 7.21 2.15
C THR A 4 11.03 6.91 1.97
N SER A 5 10.69 5.64 2.07
CA SER A 5 9.29 5.20 2.14
C SER A 5 8.98 4.59 3.49
N THR A 6 7.71 4.68 3.90
CA THR A 6 7.21 3.94 5.04
C THR A 6 5.75 3.59 4.90
N VAL A 7 5.36 2.46 5.48
CA VAL A 7 3.99 2.21 5.91
C VAL A 7 3.90 2.60 7.38
N ALA A 8 3.10 3.62 7.70
CA ALA A 8 2.93 4.08 9.07
C ALA A 8 1.96 3.19 9.86
N CYS A 9 0.92 2.67 9.18
CA CYS A 9 0.00 1.67 9.70
C CYS A 9 -0.77 0.99 8.58
N ARG A 10 -1.68 0.07 8.93
CA ARG A 10 -2.31 -0.84 7.95
C ARG A 10 -3.00 -0.18 6.75
N HIS A 11 -3.36 1.11 6.86
CA HIS A 11 -4.10 1.86 5.86
C HIS A 11 -3.42 3.16 5.44
N ARG A 12 -2.15 3.40 5.79
CA ARG A 12 -1.46 4.66 5.45
C ARG A 12 0.04 4.46 5.27
N GLY A 13 0.58 5.01 4.19
CA GLY A 13 2.02 5.05 3.89
C GLY A 13 2.39 6.34 3.16
N ALA A 14 3.68 6.68 3.21
CA ALA A 14 4.22 7.86 2.57
C ALA A 14 5.59 7.57 1.92
N LEU A 15 5.87 8.31 0.86
CA LEU A 15 7.16 8.40 0.18
C LEU A 15 7.58 9.88 0.13
N GLY A 16 8.77 10.17 0.59
CA GLY A 16 9.29 11.54 0.61
C GLY A 16 10.68 11.62 1.24
N HIS A 17 11.07 12.83 1.61
CA HIS A 17 12.20 13.08 2.48
C HIS A 17 11.87 12.66 3.90
N ALA A 18 12.92 12.34 4.68
CA ALA A 18 12.78 11.86 6.04
C ALA A 18 11.94 12.78 6.94
N GLN A 19 12.05 14.10 6.80
CA GLN A 19 11.22 15.03 7.58
C GLN A 19 9.74 14.92 7.23
N THR A 20 9.41 14.91 5.95
CA THR A 20 8.02 14.79 5.48
C THR A 20 7.43 13.46 5.92
N VAL A 21 8.13 12.35 5.66
CA VAL A 21 7.66 11.01 6.02
C VAL A 21 7.45 10.86 7.53
N ALA A 22 8.33 11.40 8.37
CA ALA A 22 8.17 11.35 9.83
C ALA A 22 6.92 12.09 10.34
N THR A 23 6.45 13.13 9.62
CA THR A 23 5.22 13.85 10.00
C THR A 23 3.94 13.10 9.62
N TRP A 24 4.03 12.12 8.73
CA TRP A 24 2.91 11.26 8.29
C TRP A 24 2.62 10.11 9.26
N ALA A 25 2.65 10.42 10.56
CA ALA A 25 2.45 9.46 11.64
C ALA A 25 1.09 8.75 11.55
N ALA A 26 1.06 7.55 12.13
CA ALA A 26 -0.12 6.70 12.19
C ALA A 26 -1.29 7.38 12.92
N HIS A 27 -2.54 7.08 12.52
CA HIS A 27 -3.74 7.49 13.26
C HIS A 27 -3.73 6.89 14.69
N PRO A 28 -4.35 7.52 15.71
CA PRO A 28 -4.41 6.95 17.07
C PRO A 28 -4.95 5.51 17.14
N ASP A 29 -5.88 5.16 16.25
CA ASP A 29 -6.46 3.81 16.16
C ASP A 29 -5.69 2.89 15.19
N CYS A 30 -4.44 3.23 14.86
CA CYS A 30 -3.68 2.46 13.89
C CYS A 30 -3.23 1.12 14.46
N GLU A 31 -3.71 0.06 13.81
CA GLU A 31 -3.13 -1.25 13.93
C GLU A 31 -1.75 -1.32 13.28
N GLY A 32 -0.89 -2.13 13.90
CA GLY A 32 0.51 -2.25 13.57
C GLY A 32 0.79 -2.86 12.19
N VAL A 33 1.91 -2.41 11.64
CA VAL A 33 2.48 -2.85 10.36
C VAL A 33 3.19 -4.19 10.55
N ALA A 34 2.97 -5.13 9.64
CA ALA A 34 3.73 -6.37 9.63
C ALA A 34 5.11 -6.17 8.99
N GLN A 35 6.12 -6.88 9.49
CA GLN A 35 7.47 -6.87 8.91
C GLN A 35 7.71 -8.19 8.16
N LEU A 36 8.11 -8.11 6.89
CA LEU A 36 8.44 -9.25 6.04
C LEU A 36 9.81 -9.04 5.37
N ASP A 37 10.89 -9.50 6.00
CA ASP A 37 12.26 -9.49 5.46
C ASP A 37 12.65 -8.17 4.78
N GLY A 38 12.57 -7.06 5.54
CA GLY A 38 12.87 -5.71 5.05
C GLY A 38 11.68 -4.98 4.41
N TRP A 39 10.54 -5.64 4.22
CA TRP A 39 9.30 -4.95 3.84
C TRP A 39 8.45 -4.60 5.05
N GLN A 40 7.92 -3.39 5.03
CA GLN A 40 6.81 -2.95 5.84
C GLN A 40 5.49 -3.24 5.10
N VAL A 41 4.56 -3.94 5.74
CA VAL A 41 3.31 -4.41 5.13
C VAL A 41 2.10 -3.90 5.90
N GLY A 42 1.30 -3.08 5.23
CA GLY A 42 -0.01 -2.64 5.69
C GLY A 42 -1.10 -3.42 4.97
N VAL A 43 -2.05 -3.99 5.71
CA VAL A 43 -3.21 -4.70 5.14
C VAL A 43 -4.48 -4.13 5.74
N ASP A 44 -5.23 -3.37 4.95
CA ASP A 44 -6.55 -2.89 5.32
C ASP A 44 -7.58 -4.01 5.05
N ALA A 45 -7.88 -4.77 6.10
CA ALA A 45 -8.75 -5.93 6.12
C ALA A 45 -9.89 -5.73 7.13
N ALA A 46 -11.00 -6.45 6.94
CA ALA A 46 -12.13 -6.41 7.87
C ALA A 46 -11.86 -7.26 9.12
N THR A 47 -11.02 -8.31 9.00
CA THR A 47 -10.72 -9.23 10.10
C THR A 47 -9.22 -9.52 10.23
N ALA A 48 -8.82 -9.98 11.43
CA ALA A 48 -7.44 -10.42 11.67
C ALA A 48 -7.05 -11.66 10.84
N ASP A 49 -8.02 -12.54 10.55
CA ASP A 49 -7.80 -13.74 9.74
C ASP A 49 -7.52 -13.37 8.28
N GLU A 50 -8.28 -12.43 7.72
CA GLU A 50 -8.02 -11.89 6.37
C GLU A 50 -6.62 -11.26 6.27
N ARG A 51 -6.26 -10.44 7.27
CA ARG A 51 -4.91 -9.85 7.36
C ARG A 51 -3.83 -10.93 7.39
N THR A 52 -4.03 -11.98 8.18
CA THR A 52 -3.06 -13.08 8.32
C THR A 52 -2.90 -13.83 7.00
N ALA A 53 -4.00 -14.16 6.32
CA ALA A 53 -3.97 -14.84 5.02
C ALA A 53 -3.19 -14.04 3.95
N VAL A 54 -3.36 -12.71 3.92
CA VAL A 54 -2.63 -11.83 3.01
C VAL A 54 -1.12 -11.83 3.32
N ILE A 55 -0.75 -11.71 4.60
CA ILE A 55 0.66 -11.70 5.03
C ILE A 55 1.33 -13.05 4.71
N ASP A 56 0.65 -14.16 4.99
CA ASP A 56 1.14 -15.52 4.70
C ASP A 56 1.32 -15.75 3.20
N ALA A 57 0.44 -15.17 2.36
CA ALA A 57 0.58 -15.23 0.90
C ALA A 57 1.73 -14.35 0.37
N LEU A 58 2.07 -13.25 1.04
CA LEU A 58 3.19 -12.38 0.69
C LEU A 58 4.56 -12.98 1.05
N ALA A 59 4.68 -13.74 2.13
CA ALA A 59 5.94 -14.33 2.56
C ALA A 59 6.67 -15.15 1.47
N PRO A 60 6.04 -16.07 0.72
CA PRO A 60 6.70 -16.76 -0.39
C PRO A 60 6.96 -15.85 -1.59
N ILE A 61 6.14 -14.83 -1.82
CA ILE A 61 6.34 -13.85 -2.91
C ILE A 61 7.59 -13.01 -2.64
N ARG A 62 7.79 -12.57 -1.39
CA ARG A 62 8.97 -11.83 -0.94
C ARG A 62 10.27 -12.59 -1.22
N LYS A 63 10.27 -13.90 -0.92
CA LYS A 63 11.42 -14.80 -1.16
C LYS A 63 11.80 -14.93 -2.63
N ALA A 64 10.88 -14.66 -3.56
CA ALA A 64 11.16 -14.63 -4.99
C ALA A 64 11.85 -13.35 -5.46
N GLY A 65 12.05 -12.36 -4.58
CA GLY A 65 12.80 -11.14 -4.89
C GLY A 65 12.10 -10.21 -5.90
N LEU A 66 10.77 -10.24 -5.95
CA LEU A 66 10.00 -9.40 -6.85
C LEU A 66 9.99 -7.93 -6.38
N PRO A 67 9.91 -6.96 -7.30
CA PRO A 67 9.56 -5.57 -6.98
C PRO A 67 8.21 -5.49 -6.26
N LEU A 68 7.99 -4.44 -5.46
CA LEU A 68 6.78 -4.28 -4.64
C LEU A 68 5.49 -4.35 -5.46
N SER A 69 5.40 -3.58 -6.55
CA SER A 69 4.24 -3.58 -7.45
C SER A 69 4.00 -4.95 -8.09
N SER A 70 5.04 -5.66 -8.50
CA SER A 70 4.93 -7.03 -9.01
C SER A 70 4.46 -8.02 -7.96
N ALA A 71 4.87 -7.84 -6.69
CA ALA A 71 4.41 -8.65 -5.58
C ALA A 71 2.91 -8.44 -5.31
N LEU A 72 2.44 -7.20 -5.38
CA LEU A 72 1.00 -6.87 -5.27
C LEU A 72 0.19 -7.50 -6.39
N VAL A 73 0.65 -7.40 -7.65
CA VAL A 73 -0.02 -8.07 -8.79
C VAL A 73 -0.10 -9.58 -8.56
N ARG A 74 1.01 -10.20 -8.15
CA ARG A 74 1.04 -11.63 -7.89
C ARG A 74 0.16 -12.04 -6.71
N LEU A 75 -0.01 -11.17 -5.72
CA LEU A 75 -0.88 -11.40 -4.57
C LEU A 75 -2.35 -11.38 -4.99
N VAL A 76 -2.81 -10.32 -5.66
CA VAL A 76 -4.24 -10.12 -5.99
C VAL A 76 -4.74 -11.00 -7.15
N THR A 77 -3.82 -11.63 -7.89
CA THR A 77 -4.16 -12.64 -8.91
C THR A 77 -4.35 -14.04 -8.32
N ARG A 78 -4.18 -14.21 -7.01
CA ARG A 78 -4.43 -15.48 -6.32
C ARG A 78 -5.90 -15.61 -5.93
N ASN A 79 -6.45 -16.81 -6.13
CA ASN A 79 -7.83 -17.11 -5.75
C ASN A 79 -8.02 -17.43 -4.27
N ASP A 80 -6.92 -17.67 -3.52
CA ASP A 80 -6.95 -18.05 -2.10
C ASP A 80 -6.70 -16.86 -1.15
N VAL A 81 -6.59 -15.65 -1.68
CA VAL A 81 -6.34 -14.43 -0.90
C VAL A 81 -7.61 -13.59 -0.86
N PRO A 82 -8.07 -13.16 0.34
CA PRO A 82 -9.24 -12.31 0.45
C PRO A 82 -9.02 -10.96 -0.24
N PRO A 83 -10.10 -10.29 -0.70
CA PRO A 83 -9.98 -8.98 -1.29
C PRO A 83 -9.68 -7.95 -0.20
N CYS A 84 -8.39 -7.69 0.04
CA CYS A 84 -7.90 -6.68 0.98
C CYS A 84 -7.05 -5.65 0.26
N SER A 85 -7.06 -4.42 0.75
CA SER A 85 -6.15 -3.40 0.22
C SER A 85 -4.82 -3.47 0.95
N VAL A 86 -3.73 -3.38 0.20
CA VAL A 86 -2.39 -3.68 0.71
C VAL A 86 -1.44 -2.56 0.35
N LEU A 87 -0.60 -2.18 1.31
CA LEU A 87 0.51 -1.24 1.17
C LEU A 87 1.82 -1.99 1.47
N LEU A 88 2.85 -1.78 0.65
CA LEU A 88 4.19 -2.31 0.85
C LEU A 88 5.20 -1.17 0.77
N ALA A 89 6.15 -1.13 1.70
CA ALA A 89 7.32 -0.27 1.61
C ALA A 89 8.60 -1.06 1.90
N ASP A 90 9.68 -0.77 1.19
CA ASP A 90 11.01 -1.38 1.39
C ASP A 90 12.07 -0.38 1.90
N GLY A 91 11.66 0.85 2.21
CA GLY A 91 12.52 1.94 2.62
C GLY A 91 12.86 2.91 1.49
N GLU A 92 12.73 2.52 0.21
CA GLU A 92 12.98 3.38 -0.95
C GLU A 92 11.74 3.57 -1.83
N GLN A 93 10.91 2.54 -1.95
CA GLN A 93 9.69 2.52 -2.75
C GLN A 93 8.46 2.27 -1.87
N LEU A 94 7.31 2.77 -2.32
CA LEU A 94 6.01 2.52 -1.71
C LEU A 94 5.04 2.07 -2.78
N ALA A 95 4.49 0.87 -2.65
CA ALA A 95 3.46 0.38 -3.55
C ALA A 95 2.16 0.10 -2.79
N ALA A 96 1.03 0.26 -3.46
CA ALA A 96 -0.28 -0.04 -2.90
C ALA A 96 -1.23 -0.63 -3.94
N VAL A 97 -2.19 -1.44 -3.49
CA VAL A 97 -3.29 -1.93 -4.32
C VAL A 97 -4.62 -1.69 -3.63
N ALA A 98 -5.54 -1.04 -4.35
CA ALA A 98 -6.93 -0.86 -3.92
C ALA A 98 -7.74 -2.07 -4.41
N TRP A 99 -8.06 -3.03 -3.55
CA TRP A 99 -8.71 -4.28 -3.98
C TRP A 99 -9.96 -4.63 -3.19
N GLY A 100 -9.89 -4.51 -1.86
CA GLY A 100 -11.05 -4.73 -0.98
C GLY A 100 -11.65 -3.45 -0.44
N ARG A 101 -10.78 -2.59 0.08
CA ARG A 101 -11.13 -1.35 0.76
C ARG A 101 -10.62 -0.15 -0.03
N GLY A 102 -11.34 0.97 0.02
CA GLY A 102 -10.94 2.15 -0.74
C GLY A 102 -9.59 2.68 -0.28
N LEU A 103 -8.69 2.93 -1.24
CA LEU A 103 -7.47 3.71 -1.02
C LEU A 103 -7.55 4.99 -1.85
N ALA A 104 -6.78 5.99 -1.45
CA ALA A 104 -6.60 7.23 -2.17
C ALA A 104 -5.13 7.65 -2.16
N LEU A 105 -4.74 8.44 -3.17
CA LEU A 105 -3.44 9.05 -3.31
C LEU A 105 -3.52 10.53 -2.94
N LEU A 106 -2.52 11.04 -2.23
CA LEU A 106 -2.35 12.44 -1.92
C LEU A 106 -0.96 12.90 -2.37
N GLU A 107 -0.90 14.06 -3.03
CA GLU A 107 0.34 14.77 -3.31
C GLU A 107 0.66 15.73 -2.15
N LEU A 108 1.83 15.55 -1.53
CA LEU A 108 2.30 16.36 -0.40
C LEU A 108 3.06 17.62 -0.87
N GLY A 109 3.27 17.74 -2.19
CA GLY A 109 4.17 18.71 -2.81
C GLY A 109 5.59 18.18 -2.94
N ASN A 110 6.42 18.86 -3.72
CA ASN A 110 7.84 18.51 -3.93
C ASN A 110 8.09 17.06 -4.37
N TRP A 111 7.17 16.48 -5.17
CA TRP A 111 7.20 15.07 -5.61
C TRP A 111 7.04 14.05 -4.47
N GLU A 112 6.54 14.47 -3.30
CA GLU A 112 6.29 13.59 -2.16
C GLU A 112 4.82 13.16 -2.17
N TYR A 113 4.56 11.91 -1.78
CA TYR A 113 3.25 11.29 -1.94
C TYR A 113 2.86 10.49 -0.71
N ALA A 114 1.55 10.46 -0.42
CA ALA A 114 0.97 9.55 0.56
C ALA A 114 -0.12 8.70 -0.10
N VAL A 115 -0.25 7.46 0.35
CA VAL A 115 -1.34 6.56 -0.02
C VAL A 115 -2.00 6.03 1.22
N GLY A 116 -3.33 5.96 1.21
CA GLY A 116 -4.05 5.39 2.32
C GLY A 116 -5.55 5.46 2.19
N SER A 117 -6.25 4.89 3.16
CA SER A 117 -7.68 5.10 3.32
C SER A 117 -7.88 6.55 3.79
N PRO A 118 -8.59 7.40 3.02
CA PRO A 118 -8.74 8.82 3.37
C PRO A 118 -9.36 8.91 4.76
N ALA A 119 -8.71 9.67 5.63
CA ALA A 119 -9.29 10.03 6.92
C ALA A 119 -10.26 11.19 6.72
N ASP A 120 -11.05 11.53 7.74
CA ASP A 120 -11.76 12.80 7.81
C ASP A 120 -10.74 13.94 8.04
N ASP A 121 -9.84 14.14 7.07
CA ASP A 121 -8.90 15.26 7.01
C ASP A 121 -9.23 16.16 5.81
N ASP A 122 -8.93 17.46 5.93
CA ASP A 122 -9.26 18.47 4.90
C ASP A 122 -8.35 18.37 3.66
N GLN A 123 -7.62 17.26 3.47
CA GLN A 123 -6.66 17.09 2.39
C GLN A 123 -7.34 16.62 1.10
N ALA A 124 -6.80 17.04 -0.04
CA ALA A 124 -7.35 16.73 -1.36
C ALA A 124 -6.93 15.33 -1.85
N TRP A 125 -7.47 14.29 -1.24
CA TRP A 125 -7.23 12.91 -1.64
C TRP A 125 -7.84 12.59 -3.01
N SER A 126 -7.05 11.96 -3.88
CA SER A 126 -7.48 11.42 -5.17
C SER A 126 -7.82 9.93 -5.02
N PRO A 127 -9.10 9.53 -5.09
CA PRO A 127 -9.50 8.14 -4.86
C PRO A 127 -8.93 7.20 -5.94
N LEU A 128 -8.59 5.98 -5.52
CA LEU A 128 -8.15 4.91 -6.39
C LEU A 128 -9.31 3.95 -6.65
N SER A 129 -9.59 3.66 -7.92
CA SER A 129 -10.55 2.64 -8.31
C SER A 129 -10.10 1.26 -7.86
N VAL A 130 -11.05 0.37 -7.55
CA VAL A 130 -10.76 -1.05 -7.28
C VAL A 130 -9.99 -1.66 -8.44
N GLY A 131 -8.96 -2.46 -8.14
CA GLY A 131 -8.01 -3.02 -9.10
C GLY A 131 -6.83 -2.12 -9.43
N THR A 132 -6.76 -0.90 -8.89
CA THR A 132 -5.62 -0.01 -9.15
C THR A 132 -4.44 -0.40 -8.28
N VAL A 133 -3.30 -0.66 -8.93
CA VAL A 133 -1.98 -0.70 -8.32
C VAL A 133 -1.33 0.65 -8.53
N VAL A 134 -0.74 1.18 -7.45
CA VAL A 134 0.08 2.38 -7.46
C VAL A 134 1.48 1.99 -7.02
N ASP A 135 2.47 2.48 -7.74
CA ASP A 135 3.90 2.37 -7.42
C ASP A 135 4.45 3.79 -7.27
N LEU A 136 5.08 4.08 -6.15
CA LEU A 136 5.63 5.38 -5.82
C LEU A 136 7.14 5.23 -5.64
N ASP A 137 7.88 5.98 -6.44
CA ASP A 137 9.32 6.14 -6.31
C ASP A 137 9.73 7.62 -6.45
N GLN A 138 11.03 7.88 -6.36
CA GLN A 138 11.59 9.24 -6.49
C GLN A 138 11.34 9.92 -7.84
N CYS A 139 10.88 9.18 -8.85
CA CYS A 139 10.53 9.70 -10.18
C CYS A 139 9.04 10.06 -10.29
N GLY A 140 8.23 9.68 -9.30
CA GLY A 140 6.82 10.01 -9.21
C GLY A 140 5.89 8.79 -9.21
N PRO A 141 4.57 9.02 -9.24
CA PRO A 141 3.58 7.96 -9.12
C PRO A 141 3.33 7.28 -10.47
N THR A 142 3.49 5.97 -10.50
CA THR A 142 2.99 5.12 -11.59
C THR A 142 1.72 4.43 -11.14
N ARG A 143 0.68 4.44 -11.97
CA ARG A 143 -0.59 3.75 -11.68
C ARG A 143 -1.04 2.91 -12.85
N PHE A 144 -1.57 1.73 -12.56
CA PHE A 144 -2.16 0.86 -13.57
C PHE A 144 -3.30 0.04 -12.95
N THR A 145 -4.29 -0.29 -13.77
CA THR A 145 -5.47 -1.04 -13.33
C THR A 145 -5.36 -2.48 -13.79
N LEU A 146 -5.58 -3.40 -12.85
CA LEU A 146 -5.66 -4.81 -13.15
C LEU A 146 -7.07 -5.15 -13.67
N PRO A 147 -7.20 -5.98 -14.72
CA PRO A 147 -8.49 -6.48 -15.14
C PRO A 147 -9.10 -7.26 -13.98
N CYS A 148 -10.21 -6.75 -13.45
CA CYS A 148 -10.89 -7.36 -12.31
C CYS A 148 -11.40 -8.75 -12.70
N PRO A 149 -10.94 -9.86 -12.08
CA PRO A 149 -11.50 -11.20 -12.33
C PRO A 149 -12.98 -11.30 -11.94
N HIS A 150 -13.46 -10.37 -11.10
CA HIS A 150 -14.79 -10.42 -10.47
C HIS A 150 -15.77 -9.35 -10.98
N ALA A 151 -15.49 -8.67 -12.09
CA ALA A 151 -16.41 -7.67 -12.66
C ALA A 151 -17.70 -8.26 -13.27
N ASN A 152 -17.95 -9.57 -13.16
CA ASN A 152 -19.15 -10.23 -13.66
C ASN A 152 -19.83 -11.04 -12.55
N THR A 153 -20.67 -10.38 -11.76
CA THR A 153 -21.93 -10.94 -11.22
C THR A 153 -22.92 -9.81 -11.01
#